data_AF-A0A3D3YUW1-F1
#
_entry.id   AF-A0A3D3YUW1-F1
#
_cell.length_a   1.000
_cell.length_b   1.000
_cell.length_c   1.000
_cell.angle_alpha   90.00
_cell.angle_beta   90.00
_cell.angle_gamma   90.00
#
_symmetry.space_group_name_H-M   'P 1'
#
loop_
_entity.id
_entity.type
_entity.pdbx_description
1 polymer ?
#
loop_
_entity_poly.entity_id
_entity_poly.type
_entity_poly.pdbx_seq_one_letter_code
_entity_poly.pdbx_strand_id
1 'polypeptide(L)'
;MTAVSSRDEIPVLASEAEESAFWATHELGDALLAQMTSNADASLPPPRPRTKPIALRFDEDLILRAKALASRRGKGYQTLLKEFVVERLYEEEQREGIVRVHRIQAAGRHKQQESMV
;
A
#
# COMPACT_ATOMS: atom_id res chain seq x y z
N MET A 1 31.01 -16.70 -1.11
CA MET A 1 29.81 -17.17 -0.41
C MET A 1 29.21 -18.31 -1.22
N THR A 2 28.62 -19.30 -0.57
CA THR A 2 28.01 -20.46 -1.23
C THR A 2 26.51 -20.21 -1.40
N ALA A 3 26.01 -20.24 -2.63
CA ALA A 3 24.61 -19.98 -2.92
C ALA A 3 23.74 -21.22 -2.67
N VAL A 4 22.78 -21.11 -1.76
CA VAL A 4 21.81 -22.15 -1.39
C VAL A 4 20.64 -22.11 -2.38
N SER A 5 20.45 -23.18 -3.15
CA SER A 5 19.50 -23.19 -4.27
C SER A 5 18.16 -23.87 -3.94
N SER A 6 18.12 -24.67 -2.87
CA SER A 6 16.93 -25.40 -2.41
C SER A 6 16.80 -25.38 -0.88
N ARG A 7 15.59 -25.66 -0.37
CA ARG A 7 15.33 -25.68 1.08
C ARG A 7 16.06 -26.84 1.78
N ASP A 8 16.29 -27.93 1.05
CA ASP A 8 16.91 -29.16 1.56
C ASP A 8 18.41 -29.01 1.80
N GLU A 9 19.04 -28.00 1.19
CA GLU A 9 20.43 -27.63 1.42
C GLU A 9 20.64 -26.88 2.75
N ILE A 10 19.57 -26.40 3.38
CA ILE A 10 19.64 -25.75 4.69
C ILE A 10 19.58 -26.85 5.77
N PRO A 11 20.66 -27.10 6.53
CA PRO A 11 20.66 -28.12 7.56
C PRO A 11 19.72 -27.73 8.72
N VAL A 12 19.36 -28.72 9.55
CA VAL A 12 18.65 -28.44 10.81
C VAL A 12 19.66 -27.79 11.77
N LEU A 13 19.50 -26.49 11.99
CA LEU A 13 20.36 -25.69 12.87
C LEU A 13 19.79 -25.77 14.29
N ALA A 14 20.61 -26.19 15.26
CA ALA A 14 20.16 -26.43 16.64
C ALA A 14 20.32 -25.19 17.53
N SER A 15 21.09 -24.18 17.09
CA SER A 15 21.31 -22.93 17.81
C SER A 15 21.47 -21.73 16.89
N GLU A 16 21.20 -20.54 17.43
CA GLU A 16 21.41 -19.25 16.72
C GLU A 16 22.88 -19.04 16.33
N ALA A 17 23.82 -19.55 17.12
CA ALA A 17 25.25 -19.46 16.82
C ALA A 17 25.63 -20.28 15.58
N GLU A 18 25.07 -21.48 15.44
CA GLU A 18 25.24 -22.32 14.24
C GLU A 18 24.60 -21.67 13.01
N GLU A 19 23.41 -21.08 13.17
CA GLU A 19 22.72 -20.37 12.10
C GLU A 19 23.53 -19.16 11.59
N SER A 20 24.06 -18.35 12.52
CA SER A 20 24.90 -17.21 12.19
C SER A 20 26.18 -17.63 11.45
N ALA A 21 26.84 -18.71 11.90
CA ALA A 21 28.03 -19.25 11.23
C ALA A 21 27.73 -19.79 9.82
N PHE A 22 26.57 -20.42 9.64
CA PHE A 22 26.10 -20.89 8.34
C PHE A 22 25.86 -19.73 7.38
N TRP A 23 25.08 -18.71 7.78
CA TRP A 23 24.78 -17.54 6.95
C TRP A 23 25.95 -16.57 6.76
N ALA A 24 27.01 -16.67 7.57
CA ALA A 24 28.25 -15.94 7.31
C ALA A 24 28.98 -16.45 6.06
N THR A 25 28.75 -17.71 5.67
CA THR A 25 29.42 -18.37 4.54
C THR A 25 28.48 -18.68 3.38
N HIS A 26 27.18 -18.75 3.63
CA HIS A 26 26.13 -19.08 2.66
C HIS A 26 25.25 -17.86 2.34
N GLU A 27 24.75 -17.81 1.11
CA GLU A 27 23.78 -16.81 0.66
C GLU A 27 22.57 -17.50 0.03
N LEU A 28 21.44 -16.80 -0.05
CA LEU A 28 20.25 -17.31 -0.74
C LEU A 28 20.46 -17.22 -2.25
N GLY A 29 20.42 -18.35 -2.95
CA GLY A 29 20.49 -18.40 -4.41
C GLY A 29 19.18 -17.95 -5.06
N ASP A 30 19.28 -17.48 -6.31
CA ASP A 30 18.13 -16.99 -7.09
C ASP A 30 17.01 -18.02 -7.22
N ALA A 31 17.35 -19.31 -7.33
CA ALA A 31 16.39 -20.41 -7.42
C ALA A 31 15.53 -20.55 -6.15
N LEU A 32 16.15 -20.40 -4.97
CA LEU A 32 15.45 -20.44 -3.69
C LEU A 32 14.64 -19.15 -3.48
N LEU A 33 15.19 -18.00 -3.88
CA LEU A 33 14.53 -16.70 -3.78
C LEU A 33 13.28 -16.63 -4.67
N ALA A 34 13.33 -17.19 -5.88
CA ALA A 34 12.18 -17.26 -6.78
C ALA A 34 11.04 -18.15 -6.25
N GLN A 35 11.36 -19.16 -5.44
CA GLN A 35 10.37 -20.02 -4.77
C GLN A 35 9.71 -19.32 -3.57
N MET A 36 10.35 -18.30 -3.00
CA MET A 36 9.76 -17.44 -1.97
C MET A 36 8.77 -16.46 -2.62
N THR A 37 7.65 -16.97 -3.08
CA THR A 37 6.56 -16.13 -3.59
C THR A 37 6.05 -15.22 -2.48
N SER A 38 5.98 -13.92 -2.76
CA SER A 38 5.17 -12.96 -2.01
C SER A 38 3.71 -13.41 -2.12
N ASN A 39 3.28 -14.25 -1.18
CA ASN A 39 1.87 -14.43 -0.93
C ASN A 39 1.38 -13.05 -0.51
N ALA A 40 0.70 -12.36 -1.41
CA ALA A 40 -0.15 -11.23 -1.06
C ALA A 40 -1.23 -11.81 -0.15
N ASP A 41 -0.89 -11.92 1.13
CA ASP A 41 -1.74 -12.45 2.17
C ASP A 41 -3.05 -11.69 2.08
N ALA A 42 -4.14 -12.40 1.78
CA ALA A 42 -5.45 -11.80 1.58
C ALA A 42 -5.97 -11.11 2.85
N SER A 43 -5.32 -11.36 4.00
CA SER A 43 -5.57 -10.65 5.25
C SER A 43 -4.87 -9.29 5.34
N LEU A 44 -3.83 -9.05 4.53
CA LEU A 44 -3.16 -7.77 4.47
C LEU A 44 -3.99 -6.76 3.67
N PRO A 45 -4.05 -5.49 4.13
CA PRO A 45 -4.70 -4.44 3.36
C PRO A 45 -4.00 -4.29 1.99
N PRO A 46 -4.75 -3.91 0.94
CA PRO A 46 -4.16 -3.71 -0.38
C PRO A 46 -3.00 -2.72 -0.30
N PRO A 47 -1.95 -2.91 -1.12
CA PRO A 47 -0.82 -2.00 -1.13
C PRO A 47 -1.29 -0.56 -1.40
N ARG A 48 -0.71 0.40 -0.67
CA ARG A 48 -1.06 1.81 -0.81
C ARG A 48 -0.95 2.23 -2.28
N PRO A 49 -1.98 2.87 -2.86
CA PRO A 49 -1.91 3.39 -4.22
C PRO A 49 -0.68 4.28 -4.39
N ARG A 50 0.13 4.00 -5.41
CA ARG A 50 1.32 4.80 -5.70
C ARG A 50 0.88 6.16 -6.28
N THR A 51 1.29 7.24 -5.63
CA THR A 51 1.09 8.60 -6.16
C THR A 51 2.22 8.96 -7.13
N LYS A 52 1.89 9.59 -8.26
CA LYS A 52 2.89 10.13 -9.20
C LYS A 52 3.15 11.61 -8.88
N PRO A 53 4.41 12.05 -8.72
CA PRO A 53 4.71 13.46 -8.50
C PRO A 53 4.44 14.25 -9.79
N ILE A 54 3.81 15.41 -9.64
CA ILE A 54 3.63 16.39 -10.71
C ILE A 54 4.12 17.75 -10.23
N ALA A 55 4.71 18.54 -11.12
CA ALA A 55 5.06 19.92 -10.83
C ALA A 55 3.88 20.82 -11.20
N LEU A 56 3.37 21.60 -10.23
CA LEU A 56 2.34 22.62 -10.43
C LEU A 56 2.86 23.94 -9.87
N ARG A 57 2.53 25.04 -10.53
CA ARG A 57 2.86 26.40 -10.09
C ARG A 57 1.61 27.05 -9.51
N PHE A 58 1.77 27.71 -8.38
CA PHE A 58 0.73 28.49 -7.73
C PHE A 58 1.29 29.85 -7.36
N ASP A 59 0.43 30.86 -7.37
CA ASP A 59 0.78 32.19 -6.87
C ASP A 59 1.01 32.15 -5.36
N GLU A 60 1.87 33.04 -4.86
CA GLU A 60 2.28 33.06 -3.46
C GLU A 60 1.10 33.29 -2.50
N ASP A 61 0.17 34.20 -2.84
CA ASP A 61 -1.04 34.45 -2.06
C ASP A 61 -1.89 33.19 -1.87
N LEU A 62 -2.05 32.40 -2.95
CA LEU A 62 -2.82 31.17 -2.89
C LEU A 62 -2.17 30.16 -1.96
N ILE A 63 -0.85 30.00 -2.01
CA ILE A 63 -0.10 29.11 -1.12
C ILE A 63 -0.27 29.56 0.34
N LEU A 64 -0.17 30.85 0.62
CA LEU A 64 -0.34 31.40 1.98
C LEU A 64 -1.76 31.13 2.52
N ARG A 65 -2.79 31.40 1.71
CA ARG A 65 -4.19 31.16 2.07
C ARG A 65 -4.47 29.67 2.28
N ALA A 66 -3.93 28.80 1.44
CA ALA A 66 -4.07 27.35 1.58
C ALA A 66 -3.41 26.85 2.87
N LYS A 67 -2.21 27.35 3.22
CA LYS A 67 -1.54 27.02 4.49
C LYS A 67 -2.37 27.48 5.69
N ALA A 68 -2.85 28.72 5.69
CA ALA A 68 -3.68 29.25 6.78
C ALA A 68 -4.96 28.42 6.97
N LEU A 69 -5.64 28.05 5.88
CA LEU A 69 -6.83 27.22 5.93
C LEU A 69 -6.53 25.81 6.43
N ALA A 70 -5.43 25.21 5.99
CA ALA A 70 -5.01 23.88 6.41
C ALA A 70 -4.70 23.84 7.91
N SER A 71 -3.97 24.84 8.43
CA SER A 71 -3.72 24.98 9.85
C SER A 71 -5.00 25.08 10.67
N ARG A 72 -5.98 25.87 10.22
CA ARG A 72 -7.30 25.97 10.88
C ARG A 72 -8.07 24.65 10.89
N ARG A 73 -7.85 23.78 9.89
CA ARG A 73 -8.47 22.46 9.78
C ARG A 73 -7.64 21.34 10.44
N GLY A 74 -6.48 21.67 11.03
CA GLY A 74 -5.58 20.67 11.61
C GLY A 74 -4.98 19.71 10.57
N LYS A 75 -4.82 20.15 9.32
CA LYS A 75 -4.29 19.33 8.21
C LYS A 75 -3.01 19.95 7.63
N GLY A 76 -2.19 19.12 6.99
CA GLY A 76 -1.10 19.62 6.13
C GLY A 76 -1.65 20.28 4.87
N TYR A 77 -1.05 21.38 4.42
CA TYR A 77 -1.54 22.12 3.25
C TYR A 77 -1.57 21.27 1.97
N GLN A 78 -0.59 20.37 1.79
CA GLN A 78 -0.57 19.44 0.67
C GLN A 78 -1.73 18.43 0.73
N THR A 79 -2.10 17.96 1.92
CA THR A 79 -3.27 17.10 2.11
C THR A 79 -4.54 17.84 1.75
N LEU A 80 -4.70 19.08 2.24
CA LEU A 80 -5.85 19.92 1.91
C LEU A 80 -5.98 20.17 0.40
N LEU A 81 -4.87 20.50 -0.27
CA LEU A 81 -4.88 20.72 -1.72
C LEU A 81 -5.29 19.45 -2.48
N LYS A 82 -4.82 18.27 -2.06
CA LYS A 82 -5.23 17.00 -2.67
C LYS A 82 -6.73 16.75 -2.50
N GLU A 83 -7.28 17.00 -1.32
CA GLU A 83 -8.73 16.87 -1.07
C GLU A 83 -9.53 17.78 -1.99
N PHE A 84 -9.16 19.07 -2.09
CA PHE A 84 -9.84 20.01 -2.99
C PHE A 84 -9.80 19.60 -4.46
N VAL A 85 -8.66 19.10 -4.93
CA VAL A 85 -8.54 18.64 -6.33
C VAL A 85 -9.44 17.42 -6.57
N VAL A 86 -9.49 16.47 -5.63
CA VAL A 86 -10.35 15.29 -5.74
C VAL A 86 -11.83 15.67 -5.71
N GLU A 87 -12.24 16.52 -4.78
CA GLU A 87 -13.62 17.00 -4.66
C GLU A 87 -14.07 17.69 -5.95
N ARG A 88 -13.27 18.65 -6.44
CA ARG A 88 -13.61 19.40 -7.64
C ARG A 88 -13.59 18.53 -8.90
N LEU A 89 -12.63 17.62 -9.02
CA LEU A 89 -12.58 16.69 -10.15
C LEU A 89 -13.83 15.82 -10.20
N TYR A 90 -14.22 15.25 -9.05
CA TYR A 90 -15.44 14.44 -8.96
C TYR A 90 -16.68 15.23 -9.37
N GLU A 91 -16.82 16.47 -8.89
CA GLU A 91 -17.93 17.35 -9.27
C GLU A 91 -17.99 17.61 -10.79
N GLU A 92 -16.84 17.88 -11.42
CA GLU A 92 -16.78 18.08 -12.87
C GLU A 92 -17.07 16.80 -13.64
N GLU A 93 -16.57 15.64 -13.19
CA GLU A 93 -16.88 14.36 -13.80
C GLU A 93 -18.38 14.01 -13.73
N GLN A 94 -19.07 14.40 -12.65
CA GLN A 94 -20.54 14.26 -12.56
C GLN A 94 -21.26 15.17 -13.55
N ARG A 95 -20.79 16.42 -13.72
CA ARG A 95 -21.40 17.39 -14.65
C ARG A 95 -21.27 16.97 -16.11
N GLU A 96 -20.11 16.43 -16.46
CA GLU A 96 -19.80 15.93 -17.80
C GLU A 96 -20.36 14.51 -18.06
N GLY A 97 -21.00 13.89 -17.05
CA GLY A 97 -21.56 12.54 -17.16
C GLY A 97 -20.52 11.43 -17.33
N ILE A 98 -19.25 11.70 -17.01
CA ILE A 98 -18.12 10.78 -17.17
C ILE A 98 -18.19 9.67 -16.11
N VAL A 99 -18.56 10.02 -14.87
CA VAL A 99 -18.71 9.03 -13.80
C VAL A 99 -20.10 8.41 -13.88
N ARG A 100 -20.17 7.20 -14.44
CA ARG A 100 -21.26 6.27 -14.10
C ARG A 100 -21.06 5.87 -12.66
N VAL A 101 -21.99 6.24 -11.77
CA VAL A 101 -22.01 5.84 -10.36
C VAL A 101 -21.87 4.31 -10.27
N HIS A 102 -20.64 3.82 -10.12
CA HIS A 102 -20.40 2.44 -9.75
C HIS A 102 -20.71 2.38 -8.26
N ARG A 103 -21.95 1.98 -7.98
CA ARG A 103 -22.37 1.50 -6.66
C ARG A 103 -21.52 0.27 -6.34
N ILE A 104 -20.31 0.48 -5.84
CA ILE A 104 -19.48 -0.61 -5.35
C ILE A 104 -20.21 -1.20 -4.15
N GLN A 105 -20.43 -2.50 -4.26
CA GLN A 105 -21.18 -3.37 -3.38
C GLN A 105 -20.57 -3.34 -1.97
N ALA A 106 -21.24 -2.68 -1.03
CA ALA A 106 -21.14 -2.97 0.39
C ALA A 106 -22.30 -3.92 0.78
N ALA A 107 -22.36 -5.09 0.15
CA ALA A 107 -23.30 -6.16 0.49
C ALA A 107 -22.56 -7.50 0.39
N GLY A 108 -21.62 -7.69 1.31
CA GLY A 108 -20.77 -8.88 1.33
C GLY A 108 -20.03 -9.02 2.65
N ARG A 109 -20.73 -8.80 3.78
CA ARG A 109 -20.30 -9.21 5.12
C ARG A 109 -21.42 -8.96 6.15
N HIS A 110 -22.46 -9.79 6.11
CA HIS A 110 -23.16 -10.21 7.32
C HIS A 110 -23.39 -11.72 7.22
N LYS A 111 -22.45 -12.45 7.84
CA LYS A 111 -22.54 -13.76 8.50
C LYS A 111 -23.83 -14.55 8.24
N GLN A 112 -23.81 -15.75 7.65
CA GLN A 112 -23.32 -16.98 8.31
C GLN A 112 -23.43 -16.92 9.84
N GLN A 113 -24.66 -16.87 10.37
CA GLN A 113 -25.04 -17.38 11.69
C GLN A 113 -26.56 -17.27 11.84
N GLU A 114 -27.29 -18.27 11.34
CA GLU A 114 -28.58 -18.78 11.88
C GLU A 114 -29.07 -19.92 10.96
N SER A 115 -28.27 -20.99 10.94
CA SER A 115 -28.69 -22.34 10.59
C SER A 115 -28.16 -23.22 11.72
N MET A 116 -28.79 -23.11 12.89
CA MET A 116 -28.79 -24.14 13.93
C MET A 116 -29.82 -23.76 15.00
N VAL A 117 -31.11 -23.95 14.71
CA VAL A 117 -32.06 -24.71 15.55
C VAL A 117 -33.19 -25.22 14.66
#